data_AF-B7S0K9-F1
#
_entry.id   AF-B7S0K9-F1
#
_cell.length_a   1.000
_cell.length_b   1.000
_cell.length_c   1.000
_cell.angle_alpha   90.00
_cell.angle_beta   90.00
_cell.angle_gamma   90.00
#
_symmetry.space_group_name_H-M   'P 1'
#
loop_
_entity.id
_entity.type
_entity.pdbx_description
1 polymer ?
#
loop_
_entity_poly.entity_id
_entity_poly.type
_entity_poly.pdbx_seq_one_letter_code
_entity_poly.pdbx_strand_id
1 'polypeptide(L)'
;MKHEYAEPFYSHCTGGSAAPRLTISSHKNSSGEPVWYLGGDLATEGANADPDQLIAKAQREVAELLPWIDFGQCQWRTLQLDRGEPLQSALLRPDSAFVGPVEGVDNALVAWPTKLSLSPNLADEVDIALQQRNVIPGPATDLTALEDLGRPGIAETYWDSVFT
;
A
#
# COMPACT_ATOMS: atom_id res chain seq x y z
N MET A 1 -2.13 -6.97 -13.64
CA MET A 1 -2.53 -7.34 -15.01
C MET A 1 -1.87 -6.37 -15.96
N LYS A 2 -0.87 -6.82 -16.73
CA LYS A 2 -0.33 -6.03 -17.85
C LYS A 2 -1.22 -6.26 -19.08
N HIS A 3 -1.48 -5.23 -19.86
CA HIS A 3 -2.39 -5.28 -21.01
C HIS A 3 -1.99 -4.26 -22.10
N GLU A 4 -2.81 -4.14 -23.15
CA GLU A 4 -2.58 -3.21 -24.27
C GLU A 4 -3.56 -2.03 -24.30
N TYR A 5 -4.62 -2.06 -23.47
CA TYR A 5 -5.54 -0.93 -23.33
C TYR A 5 -4.84 0.34 -22.82
N ALA A 6 -4.95 1.46 -23.56
CA ALA A 6 -4.11 2.64 -23.36
C ALA A 6 -4.57 3.57 -22.23
N GLU A 7 -5.88 3.63 -21.97
CA GLU A 7 -6.43 4.65 -21.08
C GLU A 7 -6.31 4.24 -19.60
N PRO A 8 -5.87 5.16 -18.72
CA PRO A 8 -5.80 4.87 -17.31
C PRO A 8 -7.21 4.81 -16.69
N PHE A 9 -7.38 3.89 -15.76
CA PHE A 9 -8.60 3.65 -15.01
C PHE A 9 -8.29 3.53 -13.51
N TYR A 10 -9.06 4.27 -12.71
CA TYR A 10 -9.01 4.26 -11.25
C TYR A 10 -10.44 4.19 -10.73
N SER A 11 -10.81 3.10 -10.05
CA SER A 11 -12.18 2.92 -9.59
C SER A 11 -12.31 1.90 -8.47
N HIS A 12 -13.39 2.04 -7.72
CA HIS A 12 -13.88 1.04 -6.79
C HIS A 12 -15.20 0.48 -7.33
N CYS A 13 -15.21 -0.80 -7.68
CA CYS A 13 -16.42 -1.53 -8.02
C CYS A 13 -17.09 -1.97 -6.73
N THR A 14 -18.26 -1.42 -6.43
CA THR A 14 -19.04 -1.76 -5.24
C THR A 14 -19.91 -2.99 -5.48
N GLY A 15 -20.16 -3.75 -4.41
CA GLY A 15 -21.01 -4.93 -4.43
C GLY A 15 -22.01 -4.91 -3.26
N GLY A 16 -22.39 -6.09 -2.77
CA GLY A 16 -23.27 -6.21 -1.61
C GLY A 16 -22.61 -5.99 -0.24
N SER A 17 -21.27 -5.87 -0.19
CA SER A 17 -20.50 -5.67 1.04
C SER A 17 -20.13 -4.18 1.22
N ALA A 18 -19.69 -3.81 2.44
CA ALA A 18 -19.16 -2.47 2.71
C ALA A 18 -17.75 -2.24 2.12
N ALA A 19 -17.10 -3.30 1.63
CA ALA A 19 -15.80 -3.24 0.98
C ALA A 19 -15.99 -3.29 -0.56
N PRO A 20 -15.06 -2.71 -1.34
CA PRO A 20 -15.15 -2.78 -2.79
C PRO A 20 -14.88 -4.21 -3.25
N ARG A 21 -15.80 -4.77 -4.05
CA ARG A 21 -15.67 -6.08 -4.73
C ARG A 21 -14.33 -6.15 -5.49
N LEU A 22 -14.02 -5.08 -6.21
CA LEU A 22 -12.77 -4.91 -6.95
C LEU A 22 -12.32 -3.44 -6.84
N THR A 23 -11.03 -3.22 -6.60
CA THR A 23 -10.41 -1.89 -6.70
C THR A 23 -9.38 -1.92 -7.81
N ILE A 24 -9.43 -0.96 -8.73
CA ILE A 24 -8.52 -0.88 -9.86
C ILE A 24 -7.73 0.43 -9.76
N SER A 25 -6.42 0.32 -9.96
CA SER A 25 -5.54 1.46 -10.19
C SER A 25 -4.63 1.17 -11.37
N SER A 26 -4.44 2.16 -12.23
CA SER A 26 -3.57 2.05 -13.41
C SER A 26 -2.18 2.57 -13.11
N HIS A 27 -1.18 1.84 -13.59
CA HIS A 27 0.24 2.16 -13.48
C HIS A 27 0.91 1.90 -14.84
N LYS A 28 2.17 2.31 -14.97
CA LYS A 28 3.01 1.99 -16.14
C LYS A 28 4.32 1.39 -15.65
N ASN A 29 4.76 0.33 -16.32
CA ASN A 29 6.11 -0.19 -16.11
C ASN A 29 7.17 0.70 -16.75
N SER A 30 8.45 0.37 -16.52
CA SER A 30 9.62 1.07 -17.04
C SER A 30 9.66 1.11 -18.57
N SER A 31 9.02 0.15 -19.23
CA SER A 31 8.84 0.10 -20.69
C SER A 31 7.65 0.92 -21.19
N GLY A 32 6.86 1.52 -20.28
CA GLY A 32 5.67 2.32 -20.59
C GLY A 32 4.40 1.51 -20.82
N GLU A 33 4.43 0.19 -20.64
CA GLU A 33 3.26 -0.69 -20.81
C GLU A 33 2.28 -0.51 -19.64
N PRO A 34 0.97 -0.49 -19.91
CA PRO A 34 -0.03 -0.26 -18.88
C PRO A 34 -0.23 -1.51 -18.02
N VAL A 35 -0.32 -1.28 -16.72
CA VAL A 35 -0.54 -2.32 -15.71
C VAL A 35 -1.66 -1.90 -14.79
N TRP A 36 -2.72 -2.70 -14.75
CA TRP A 36 -3.77 -2.59 -13.74
C TRP A 36 -3.38 -3.39 -12.51
N TYR A 37 -3.34 -2.71 -11.36
CA TYR A 37 -3.20 -3.31 -10.05
C TYR A 37 -4.59 -3.49 -9.42
N LEU A 38 -4.90 -4.74 -9.09
CA LEU A 38 -6.24 -5.18 -8.70
C LEU A 38 -6.26 -5.49 -7.20
N GLY A 39 -7.09 -4.76 -6.46
CA GLY A 39 -7.30 -4.89 -5.01
C GLY A 39 -8.77 -5.07 -4.65
N GLY A 40 -9.15 -4.66 -3.43
CA GLY A 40 -10.50 -4.88 -2.89
C GLY A 40 -10.69 -6.30 -2.37
N ASP A 41 -11.94 -6.75 -2.28
CA ASP A 41 -12.31 -8.07 -1.76
C ASP A 41 -11.65 -9.20 -2.56
N LEU A 42 -11.46 -9.02 -3.87
CA LEU A 42 -10.66 -9.93 -4.72
C LEU A 42 -9.31 -10.27 -4.08
N ALA A 43 -8.57 -9.26 -3.61
CA ALA A 43 -7.23 -9.44 -3.06
C ALA A 43 -7.26 -9.83 -1.57
N THR A 44 -8.18 -9.26 -0.78
CA THR A 44 -8.20 -9.53 0.68
C THR A 44 -8.76 -10.91 1.02
N GLU A 45 -9.83 -11.36 0.33
CA GLU A 45 -10.34 -12.72 0.52
C GLU A 45 -9.43 -13.77 -0.15
N GLY A 46 -8.72 -13.36 -1.20
CA GLY A 46 -7.77 -14.19 -1.94
C GLY A 46 -6.35 -14.21 -1.34
N ALA A 47 -6.11 -13.58 -0.19
CA ALA A 47 -4.77 -13.34 0.34
C ALA A 47 -3.93 -14.62 0.56
N ASN A 48 -4.60 -15.75 0.82
CA ASN A 48 -3.98 -17.07 1.00
C ASN A 48 -4.37 -18.07 -0.10
N ALA A 49 -4.98 -17.60 -1.19
CA ALA A 49 -5.35 -18.46 -2.30
C ALA A 49 -4.12 -18.84 -3.13
N ASP A 50 -4.20 -19.98 -3.80
CA ASP A 50 -3.23 -20.35 -4.82
C ASP A 50 -3.21 -19.29 -5.96
N PRO A 51 -2.02 -18.90 -6.47
CA PRO A 51 -1.91 -17.86 -7.50
C PRO A 51 -2.78 -18.11 -8.74
N ASP A 52 -2.87 -19.33 -9.24
CA ASP A 52 -3.61 -19.64 -10.46
C ASP A 52 -5.12 -19.51 -10.22
N GLN A 53 -5.59 -19.89 -9.03
CA GLN A 53 -6.99 -19.71 -8.63
C GLN A 53 -7.36 -18.23 -8.51
N LEU A 54 -6.47 -17.41 -7.93
CA LEU A 54 -6.68 -15.97 -7.81
C LEU A 54 -6.68 -15.30 -9.17
N ILE A 55 -5.78 -15.69 -10.08
CA ILE A 55 -5.74 -15.20 -11.46
C ILE A 55 -7.04 -15.56 -12.20
N ALA A 56 -7.51 -16.81 -12.08
CA ALA A 56 -8.76 -17.24 -12.71
C ALA A 56 -9.99 -16.50 -12.14
N LYS A 57 -9.99 -16.15 -10.85
CA LYS A 57 -11.02 -15.27 -10.25
C LYS A 57 -10.93 -13.86 -10.83
N ALA A 58 -9.72 -13.28 -10.89
CA ALA A 58 -9.51 -11.93 -11.43
C ALA A 58 -9.93 -11.81 -12.90
N GLN A 59 -9.63 -12.81 -13.73
CA GLN A 59 -10.05 -12.85 -15.13
C GLN A 59 -11.58 -12.83 -15.28
N ARG A 60 -12.29 -13.62 -14.48
CA ARG A 60 -13.77 -13.64 -14.47
C ARG A 60 -14.35 -12.31 -14.00
N GLU A 61 -13.80 -11.74 -12.93
CA GLU A 61 -14.23 -10.43 -12.40
C GLU A 61 -14.07 -9.32 -13.45
N VAL A 62 -12.91 -9.24 -14.12
CA VAL A 62 -12.68 -8.22 -15.16
C VAL A 62 -13.61 -8.43 -16.36
N ALA A 63 -13.81 -9.67 -16.81
CA ALA A 63 -14.70 -9.96 -17.92
C ALA A 63 -16.19 -9.66 -17.60
N GLU A 64 -16.62 -9.91 -16.36
CA GLU A 64 -18.00 -9.63 -15.91
C GLU A 64 -18.24 -8.13 -15.76
N LEU A 65 -17.30 -7.41 -15.13
CA LEU A 65 -17.48 -6.00 -14.77
C LEU A 65 -17.18 -5.04 -15.92
N LEU A 66 -16.28 -5.41 -16.84
CA LEU A 66 -15.80 -4.55 -17.92
C LEU A 66 -15.83 -5.27 -19.28
N PRO A 67 -16.95 -5.91 -19.68
CA PRO A 67 -17.03 -6.73 -20.89
C PRO A 67 -16.84 -5.93 -22.20
N TRP A 68 -16.94 -4.61 -22.14
CA TRP A 68 -16.81 -3.72 -23.29
C TRP A 68 -15.38 -3.25 -23.57
N ILE A 69 -14.41 -3.59 -22.71
CA ILE A 69 -13.01 -3.20 -22.88
C ILE A 69 -12.25 -4.35 -23.56
N ASP A 70 -11.64 -4.05 -24.71
CA ASP A 70 -10.64 -4.92 -25.30
C ASP A 70 -9.27 -4.61 -24.68
N PHE A 71 -8.75 -5.57 -23.92
CA PHE A 71 -7.44 -5.46 -23.27
C PHE A 71 -6.28 -5.95 -24.14
N GLY A 72 -6.57 -6.54 -25.30
CA GLY A 72 -5.57 -7.19 -26.13
C GLY A 72 -4.85 -8.32 -25.39
N GLN A 73 -3.55 -8.46 -25.63
CA GLN A 73 -2.76 -9.47 -24.92
C GLN A 73 -2.57 -9.09 -23.45
N CYS A 74 -2.95 -10.01 -22.57
CA CYS A 74 -2.87 -9.80 -21.12
C CYS A 74 -1.84 -10.73 -20.47
N GLN A 75 -1.06 -10.19 -19.54
CA GLN A 75 -0.22 -10.98 -18.64
C GLN A 75 -0.68 -10.80 -17.20
N TRP A 76 -0.72 -11.92 -16.46
CA TRP A 76 -1.24 -11.98 -15.10
C TRP A 76 -0.17 -12.44 -14.12
N ARG A 77 -0.13 -11.76 -12.96
CA ARG A 77 0.77 -12.02 -11.83
C ARG A 77 0.03 -11.68 -10.55
N THR A 78 0.38 -12.37 -9.46
CA THR A 78 -0.11 -12.11 -8.11
C THR A 78 1.04 -11.63 -7.24
N LEU A 79 0.70 -10.87 -6.19
CA LEU A 79 1.64 -10.42 -5.16
C LEU A 79 1.01 -10.74 -3.80
N GLN A 80 1.79 -11.33 -2.90
CA GLN A 80 1.40 -11.53 -1.52
C GLN A 80 2.13 -10.51 -0.66
N LEU A 81 1.39 -9.70 0.10
CA LEU A 81 1.92 -8.61 0.90
C LEU A 81 1.20 -8.59 2.25
N ASP A 82 1.98 -8.46 3.32
CA ASP A 82 1.44 -8.25 4.66
C ASP A 82 1.22 -6.76 4.92
N ARG A 83 0.12 -6.44 5.61
CA ARG A 83 -0.14 -5.10 6.13
C ARG A 83 0.43 -5.01 7.55
N GLY A 84 1.41 -4.14 7.75
CA GLY A 84 1.92 -3.81 9.08
C GLY A 84 0.97 -2.85 9.79
N GLU A 85 0.23 -3.34 10.78
CA GLU A 85 -0.76 -2.59 11.55
C GLU A 85 -0.61 -2.87 13.05
N PRO A 86 -0.97 -1.91 13.92
CA PRO A 86 -0.99 -2.14 15.35
C PRO A 86 -2.01 -3.23 15.69
N LEU A 87 -1.70 -4.07 16.68
CA LEU A 87 -2.67 -5.06 17.17
C LEU A 87 -3.86 -4.32 17.80
N GLN A 88 -5.06 -4.55 17.26
CA GLN A 88 -6.28 -3.95 17.76
C GLN A 88 -7.10 -4.96 18.58
N SER A 89 -7.61 -4.52 19.72
CA SER A 89 -8.57 -5.29 20.53
C SER A 89 -10.03 -5.07 20.11
N ALA A 90 -10.30 -4.04 19.29
CA ALA A 90 -11.64 -3.69 18.80
C ALA A 90 -11.80 -4.03 17.31
N LEU A 91 -13.00 -4.50 16.92
CA LEU A 91 -13.38 -4.87 15.54
C LEU A 91 -13.51 -3.68 14.57
N LEU A 92 -13.11 -2.46 14.97
CA LEU A 92 -13.23 -1.25 14.17
C LEU A 92 -11.91 -0.94 13.47
N ARG A 93 -11.96 -0.74 12.15
CA ARG A 93 -10.81 -0.26 11.36
C ARG A 93 -10.37 1.10 11.93
N PRO A 94 -9.08 1.29 12.25
CA PRO A 94 -8.59 2.56 12.75
C PRO A 94 -8.74 3.62 11.65
N ASP A 95 -9.18 4.80 12.07
CA ASP A 95 -9.26 6.03 11.26
C ASP A 95 -8.10 6.99 11.54
N SER A 96 -7.16 6.61 12.41
CA SER A 96 -5.95 7.35 12.73
C SER A 96 -4.68 6.50 12.62
N ALA A 97 -3.54 7.17 12.53
CA ALA A 97 -2.23 6.55 12.72
C ALA A 97 -2.05 6.12 14.18
N PHE A 98 -1.17 5.14 14.40
CA PHE A 98 -0.75 4.71 15.72
C PHE A 98 0.66 5.24 16.00
N VAL A 99 0.84 5.81 17.19
CA VAL A 99 2.14 6.15 17.78
C VAL A 99 2.10 5.73 19.26
N GLY A 100 3.11 5.00 19.71
CA GLY A 100 3.16 4.52 21.09
C GLY A 100 4.59 4.31 21.60
N PRO A 101 4.78 4.20 22.93
CA PRO A 101 6.07 3.83 23.51
C PRO A 101 6.46 2.40 23.12
N VAL A 102 7.76 2.15 23.04
CA VAL A 102 8.28 0.78 22.99
C VAL A 102 8.44 0.27 24.41
N GLU A 103 7.81 -0.86 24.75
CA GLU A 103 7.88 -1.44 26.09
C GLU A 103 9.34 -1.75 26.47
N GLY A 104 9.76 -1.27 27.65
CA GLY A 104 11.12 -1.43 28.15
C GLY A 104 12.17 -0.49 27.55
N VAL A 105 11.79 0.48 26.70
CA VAL A 105 12.73 1.45 26.10
C VAL A 105 12.21 2.89 26.27
N ASP A 106 12.83 3.64 27.18
CA ASP A 106 12.36 4.97 27.61
C ASP A 106 12.37 6.03 26.50
N ASN A 107 13.33 5.95 25.58
CA ASN A 107 13.58 6.96 24.55
C ASN A 107 13.16 6.51 23.15
N ALA A 108 12.24 5.55 23.03
CA ALA A 108 11.75 5.05 21.75
C ALA A 108 10.24 5.24 21.58
N LEU A 109 9.85 5.46 20.32
CA LEU A 109 8.48 5.44 19.83
C LEU A 109 8.40 4.41 18.70
N VAL A 110 7.28 3.69 18.62
CA VAL A 110 6.93 2.83 17.49
C VAL A 110 5.63 3.34 16.87
N ALA A 111 5.55 3.28 15.56
CA ALA A 111 4.44 3.89 14.85
C ALA A 111 4.06 3.15 13.57
N TRP A 112 2.76 3.22 13.24
CA TRP A 112 2.20 2.68 12.00
C TRP A 112 1.12 3.63 11.47
N PRO A 113 1.18 4.06 10.20
CA PRO A 113 0.15 4.94 9.64
C PRO A 113 -1.18 4.22 9.40
N THR A 114 -1.20 2.88 9.33
CA THR A 114 -2.34 2.00 8.96
C THR A 114 -2.85 2.14 7.51
N LYS A 115 -2.79 3.35 6.93
CA LYS A 115 -3.00 3.64 5.51
C LYS A 115 -1.98 4.67 5.05
N LEU A 116 -1.54 4.57 3.80
CA LEU A 116 -0.63 5.57 3.23
C LEU A 116 -1.21 7.00 3.27
N SER A 117 -2.54 7.14 3.14
CA SER A 117 -3.22 8.44 3.25
C SER A 117 -3.15 9.08 4.64
N LEU A 118 -2.82 8.30 5.68
CA LEU A 118 -2.70 8.77 7.06
C LEU A 118 -1.25 9.11 7.43
N SER A 119 -0.30 9.07 6.49
CA SER A 119 1.09 9.52 6.75
C SER A 119 1.19 10.96 7.29
N PRO A 120 0.36 11.93 6.87
CA PRO A 120 0.35 13.25 7.50
C PRO A 120 -0.15 13.20 8.96
N ASN A 121 -1.24 12.49 9.24
CA ASN A 121 -1.72 12.30 10.61
C ASN A 121 -0.68 11.59 11.49
N LEU A 122 0.08 10.63 10.93
CA LEU A 122 1.19 10.01 11.64
C LEU A 122 2.24 11.04 12.08
N ALA A 123 2.57 12.03 11.25
CA ALA A 123 3.49 13.09 11.64
C ALA A 123 2.93 13.94 12.79
N ASP A 124 1.64 14.29 12.74
CA ASP A 124 0.96 15.04 13.80
C ASP A 124 0.96 14.26 15.14
N GLU A 125 0.65 12.96 15.11
CA GLU A 125 0.65 12.10 16.30
C GLU A 125 2.07 11.95 16.90
N VAL A 126 3.11 11.93 16.07
CA VAL A 126 4.50 11.93 16.55
C VAL A 126 4.82 13.25 17.24
N ASP A 127 4.43 14.39 16.68
CA ASP A 127 4.67 15.70 17.31
C ASP A 127 3.95 15.81 18.67
N ILE A 128 2.69 15.36 18.74
CA ILE A 128 1.93 15.28 20.00
C ILE A 128 2.68 14.42 21.03
N ALA A 129 3.18 13.24 20.64
CA ALA A 129 3.92 12.36 21.53
C ALA A 129 5.24 12.97 22.03
N LEU A 130 5.95 13.72 21.17
CA LEU A 130 7.17 14.45 21.55
C LEU A 130 6.87 15.58 22.53
N GLN A 131 5.81 16.36 22.28
CA GLN A 131 5.37 17.46 23.15
C GLN A 131 4.97 16.93 24.54
N GLN A 132 4.21 15.83 24.62
CA GLN A 132 3.83 15.19 25.89
C GLN A 132 5.04 14.73 26.70
N ARG A 133 6.14 14.36 26.02
CA ARG A 133 7.42 13.97 26.63
C ARG A 133 8.33 15.18 26.91
N ASN A 134 7.89 16.40 26.64
CA ASN A 134 8.69 17.62 26.74
C ASN A 134 9.99 17.57 25.92
N VAL A 135 9.98 16.86 24.79
CA VAL A 135 11.11 16.85 23.85
C VAL A 135 11.09 18.15 23.08
N ILE A 136 12.14 18.94 23.22
CA ILE A 136 12.32 20.23 22.52
C ILE A 136 13.56 20.17 21.62
N PRO A 137 13.61 20.94 20.53
CA PRO A 137 14.81 21.06 19.72
C PRO A 137 16.03 21.46 20.56
N GLY A 138 17.13 20.75 20.37
CA GLY A 138 18.43 21.10 20.95
C GLY A 138 19.07 22.31 20.24
N PRO A 139 20.22 22.79 20.74
CA PRO A 139 21.00 23.79 20.04
C PRO A 139 21.42 23.31 18.65
N ALA A 140 21.59 24.25 17.72
CA ALA A 140 22.12 23.96 16.40
C ALA A 140 23.45 23.19 16.52
N THR A 141 23.55 22.09 15.78
CA THR A 141 24.71 21.19 15.81
C THR A 141 25.31 21.11 14.41
N ASP A 142 26.62 20.96 14.33
CA ASP A 142 27.32 20.69 13.08
C ASP A 142 26.92 19.30 12.53
N LEU A 143 26.33 19.28 11.34
CA LEU A 143 25.83 18.07 10.69
C LEU A 143 26.82 17.50 9.67
N THR A 144 28.02 18.08 9.49
CA THR A 144 29.00 17.60 8.50
C THR A 144 29.37 16.13 8.70
N ALA A 145 29.41 15.65 9.95
CA ALA A 145 29.65 14.23 10.23
C ALA A 145 28.58 13.26 9.67
N LEU A 146 27.38 13.76 9.32
CA LEU A 146 26.32 12.97 8.70
C LEU A 146 26.47 12.86 7.17
N GLU A 147 27.31 13.68 6.54
CA GLU A 147 27.48 13.68 5.08
C GLU A 147 28.09 12.39 4.57
N ASP A 148 28.92 11.73 5.39
CA ASP A 148 29.55 10.44 5.08
C ASP A 148 28.58 9.24 5.25
N LEU A 149 27.34 9.46 5.72
CA LEU A 149 26.34 8.41 5.80
C LEU A 149 25.82 8.03 4.41
N GLY A 150 25.70 6.72 4.17
CA GLY A 150 25.16 6.19 2.93
C GLY A 150 23.71 6.63 2.70
N ARG A 151 23.33 6.78 1.43
CA ARG A 151 21.95 7.10 1.02
C ARG A 151 21.23 5.82 0.59
N PRO A 152 20.06 5.49 1.17
CA PRO A 152 19.29 4.35 0.71
C PRO A 152 18.81 4.57 -0.73
N GLY A 153 18.76 3.49 -1.51
CA GLY A 153 18.16 3.50 -2.84
C GLY A 153 16.63 3.64 -2.79
N ILE A 154 16.04 3.93 -3.95
CA ILE A 154 14.58 3.90 -4.11
C ILE A 154 14.18 2.48 -4.49
N ALA A 155 13.14 1.95 -3.85
CA ALA A 155 12.62 0.62 -4.17
C ALA A 155 12.04 0.59 -5.58
N GLU A 156 12.29 -0.51 -6.29
CA GLU A 156 11.64 -0.78 -7.57
C GLU A 156 10.14 -1.01 -7.37
N THR A 157 9.34 -0.63 -8.36
CA THR A 157 7.90 -0.88 -8.33
C THR A 157 7.61 -2.35 -8.61
N TYR A 158 6.52 -2.89 -8.06
CA TYR A 158 6.22 -4.29 -8.31
C TYR A 158 5.92 -4.61 -9.78
N TRP A 159 5.31 -3.67 -10.51
CA TRP A 159 4.97 -3.89 -11.91
C TRP A 159 6.19 -3.90 -12.84
N ASP A 160 7.34 -3.38 -12.41
CA ASP A 160 8.62 -3.61 -13.06
C ASP A 160 9.17 -5.00 -12.69
N SER A 161 9.19 -5.34 -11.40
CA SER A 161 9.80 -6.59 -10.93
C SER A 161 9.09 -7.89 -11.38
N VAL A 162 7.77 -7.88 -11.61
CA VAL A 162 7.00 -9.12 -11.89
C VAL A 162 6.66 -9.33 -13.37
N PHE A 163 6.83 -8.30 -14.20
CA PHE A 163 6.57 -8.33 -15.64
C PHE A 163 7.81 -8.06 -16.49
N THR A 164 8.99 -8.03 -15.86
CA THR A 164 10.29 -8.09 -16.53
C THR A 164 10.58 -9.46 -17.13
#